data_AF-A0A916ZVD6-F1
#
_entry.id   AF-A0A916ZVD6-F1
#
_cell.length_a   1.000
_cell.length_b   1.000
_cell.length_c   1.000
_cell.angle_alpha   90.00
_cell.angle_beta   90.00
_cell.angle_gamma   90.00
#
_symmetry.space_group_name_H-M   'P 1'
#
loop_
_entity.id
_entity.type
_entity.pdbx_description
1 polymer ?
#
loop_
_entity_poly.entity_id
_entity_poly.type
_entity_poly.pdbx_seq_one_letter_code
_entity_poly.pdbx_strand_id
1 'polypeptide(L)'
;MLARAHYLPAYSRLGAYDTAAFEAMTVGPTRRLFEYWGHEASLIDVQLQPALRWRMADARGLVSGYVGLRRFASERRDFIDAVLREIDARGPLAARDLEDGGRATGSWWGWSDGKRALEWLFLAGLVTTCPVGCRSAIFASRSSMCPISRSFRVNIRQ
;
A
#
# COMPACT_ATOMS: atom_id res chain seq x y z
N MET A 1 11.77 -13.16 19.45
CA MET A 1 11.70 -12.93 17.99
C MET A 1 10.43 -12.13 17.71
N LEU A 2 10.55 -10.98 17.04
CA LEU A 2 9.38 -10.16 16.67
C LEU A 2 8.91 -10.59 15.27
N ALA A 3 7.62 -10.87 15.11
CA ALA A 3 7.01 -11.24 13.82
C ALA A 3 6.17 -10.07 13.28
N ARG A 4 5.99 -9.99 11.95
CA ARG A 4 5.06 -9.01 11.36
C ARG A 4 3.62 -9.32 11.80
N ALA A 5 2.83 -8.29 12.06
CA ALA A 5 1.44 -8.42 12.46
C ALA A 5 0.62 -9.28 11.48
N HIS A 6 0.93 -9.20 10.18
CA HIS A 6 0.23 -9.93 9.12
C HIS A 6 0.30 -11.46 9.24
N TYR A 7 1.27 -12.00 9.98
CA TYR A 7 1.35 -13.45 10.20
C TYR A 7 0.38 -13.96 11.27
N LEU A 8 -0.01 -13.11 12.21
CA LEU A 8 -0.81 -13.50 13.37
C LEU A 8 -2.24 -13.91 12.99
N PRO A 9 -2.99 -13.17 12.14
CA PRO A 9 -4.34 -13.58 11.75
C PRO A 9 -4.38 -14.95 11.06
N ALA A 10 -3.39 -15.26 10.21
CA ALA A 10 -3.27 -16.55 9.56
C ALA A 10 -2.96 -17.66 10.57
N TYR A 11 -2.00 -17.42 11.48
CA TYR A 11 -1.63 -18.38 12.52
C TYR A 11 -2.81 -18.72 13.44
N SER A 12 -3.55 -17.73 13.90
CA SER A 12 -4.69 -17.94 14.81
C SER A 12 -5.80 -18.80 14.20
N ARG A 13 -5.89 -18.90 12.86
CA ARG A 13 -6.91 -19.67 12.15
C ARG A 13 -6.39 -21.03 11.66
N LEU A 14 -5.14 -21.09 11.23
CA LEU A 14 -4.55 -22.25 10.55
C LEU A 14 -3.57 -23.04 11.44
N GLY A 15 -3.18 -22.50 12.59
CA GLY A 15 -2.05 -23.02 13.37
C GLY A 15 -0.72 -22.74 12.67
N ALA A 16 0.25 -23.64 12.82
CA ALA A 16 1.51 -23.54 12.12
C ALA A 16 1.30 -23.68 10.59
N TYR A 17 1.83 -22.73 9.82
CA TYR A 17 1.76 -22.72 8.37
C TYR A 17 3.12 -22.31 7.78
N ASP A 18 3.32 -22.60 6.50
CA ASP A 18 4.51 -22.17 5.78
C ASP A 18 4.47 -20.66 5.51
N THR A 19 5.26 -19.91 6.28
CA THR A 19 5.38 -18.46 6.16
C THR A 19 6.06 -18.03 4.88
N ALA A 20 6.94 -18.86 4.30
CA ALA A 20 7.59 -18.56 3.02
C ALA A 20 6.57 -18.68 1.86
N ALA A 21 5.72 -19.69 1.90
CA ALA A 21 4.59 -19.79 0.96
C ALA A 21 3.63 -18.60 1.08
N PHE A 22 3.37 -18.13 2.32
CA PHE A 22 2.56 -16.93 2.55
C PHE A 22 3.21 -15.66 1.98
N GLU A 23 4.51 -15.48 2.19
CA GLU A 23 5.27 -14.36 1.63
C GLU A 23 5.27 -14.36 0.10
N ALA A 24 5.42 -15.54 -0.54
CA ALA A 24 5.36 -15.70 -1.99
C ALA A 24 3.99 -15.36 -2.59
N MET A 25 2.93 -15.28 -1.78
CA MET A 25 1.64 -14.74 -2.22
C MET A 25 1.59 -13.21 -2.17
N THR A 26 2.45 -12.55 -1.40
CA THR A 26 2.50 -11.08 -1.26
C THR A 26 3.45 -10.42 -2.27
N VAL A 27 4.46 -11.14 -2.75
CA VAL A 27 5.46 -10.67 -3.71
C VAL A 27 5.79 -11.72 -4.78
N GLY A 28 6.31 -11.26 -5.92
CA GLY A 28 6.83 -12.14 -6.96
C GLY A 28 5.80 -12.62 -7.98
N PRO A 29 6.17 -13.59 -8.85
CA PRO A 29 5.36 -14.01 -9.99
C PRO A 29 4.06 -14.73 -9.59
N THR A 30 4.02 -15.33 -8.39
CA THR A 30 2.85 -16.03 -7.83
C THR A 30 2.00 -15.14 -6.95
N ARG A 31 2.24 -13.83 -6.94
CA ARG A 31 1.52 -12.89 -6.08
C ARG A 31 0.01 -12.99 -6.29
N ARG A 32 -0.70 -13.25 -5.20
CA ARG A 32 -2.17 -13.27 -5.11
C ARG A 32 -2.72 -12.26 -4.13
N LEU A 33 -1.86 -11.67 -3.31
CA LEU A 33 -2.21 -10.67 -2.31
C LEU A 33 -1.61 -9.32 -2.67
N PHE A 34 -2.32 -8.25 -2.32
CA PHE A 34 -1.81 -6.90 -2.34
C PHE A 34 -2.23 -6.19 -1.05
N GLU A 35 -1.44 -5.23 -0.60
CA GLU A 35 -1.80 -4.45 0.56
C GLU A 35 -2.63 -3.23 0.14
N TYR A 36 -3.73 -2.99 0.85
CA TYR A 36 -4.59 -1.82 0.67
C TYR A 36 -5.40 -1.53 1.95
N TRP A 37 -5.98 -0.33 2.02
CA TRP A 37 -6.95 0.06 3.03
C TRP A 37 -8.29 -0.70 2.84
N GLY A 38 -8.36 -1.88 3.47
CA GLY A 38 -9.59 -2.65 3.65
C GLY A 38 -10.39 -2.10 4.84
N HIS A 39 -10.50 -2.88 5.91
CA HIS A 39 -10.89 -2.35 7.22
C HIS A 39 -9.76 -1.52 7.84
N GLU A 40 -8.53 -1.99 7.66
CA GLU A 40 -7.24 -1.34 7.97
C GLU A 40 -6.25 -1.67 6.84
N ALA A 41 -4.97 -1.31 6.96
CA ALA A 41 -3.91 -1.79 6.07
C ALA A 41 -3.84 -3.34 6.11
N SER A 42 -4.39 -3.98 5.08
CA SER A 42 -4.65 -5.41 5.04
C SER A 42 -4.11 -6.04 3.76
N LEU A 43 -3.68 -7.30 3.85
CA LEU A 43 -3.41 -8.14 2.67
C LEU A 43 -4.74 -8.65 2.10
N ILE A 44 -5.03 -8.31 0.85
CA ILE A 44 -6.30 -8.58 0.16
C ILE A 44 -6.02 -9.35 -1.12
N ASP A 45 -6.90 -10.28 -1.48
CA ASP A 45 -6.82 -10.98 -2.78
C ASP A 45 -6.90 -9.97 -3.94
N VAL A 46 -5.98 -10.06 -4.90
CA VAL A 46 -5.95 -9.18 -6.08
C VAL A 46 -7.25 -9.19 -6.88
N GLN A 47 -8.02 -10.27 -6.85
CA GLN A 47 -9.32 -10.39 -7.52
C GLN A 47 -10.38 -9.45 -6.91
N LEU A 48 -10.20 -9.01 -5.66
CA LEU A 48 -11.08 -8.05 -5.01
C LEU A 48 -10.71 -6.60 -5.33
N GLN A 49 -9.57 -6.36 -5.99
CA GLN A 49 -9.14 -5.00 -6.35
C GLN A 49 -10.18 -4.20 -7.14
N PRO A 50 -10.90 -4.77 -8.14
CA PRO A 50 -11.96 -4.05 -8.85
C PRO A 50 -13.08 -3.55 -7.93
N ALA A 51 -13.48 -4.34 -6.93
CA ALA A 51 -14.51 -3.99 -5.96
C ALA A 51 -14.08 -2.87 -4.99
N LEU A 52 -12.77 -2.54 -4.97
CA LEU A 52 -12.20 -1.49 -4.14
C LEU A 52 -11.86 -0.21 -4.93
N ARG A 53 -12.00 -0.21 -6.26
CA ARG A 53 -11.65 0.94 -7.11
C ARG A 53 -12.48 2.18 -6.84
N TRP A 54 -13.74 2.02 -6.42
CA TRP A 54 -14.59 3.15 -6.07
C TRP A 54 -14.02 3.90 -4.85
N ARG A 55 -13.51 3.20 -3.83
CA ARG A 55 -12.84 3.83 -2.67
C ARG A 55 -11.59 4.61 -3.10
N MET A 56 -10.81 4.04 -4.02
CA MET A 56 -9.65 4.72 -4.59
C MET A 56 -10.05 5.98 -5.38
N ALA A 57 -11.16 5.91 -6.12
CA ALA A 57 -11.70 7.05 -6.86
C ALA A 57 -12.22 8.15 -5.91
N ASP A 58 -12.96 7.78 -4.87
CA ASP A 58 -13.44 8.71 -3.86
C ASP A 58 -12.29 9.42 -3.13
N ALA A 59 -11.22 8.69 -2.81
CA ALA A 59 -10.02 9.27 -2.21
C ALA A 59 -9.33 10.27 -3.14
N ARG A 60 -9.26 9.97 -4.45
CA ARG A 60 -8.71 10.91 -5.46
C ARG A 60 -9.58 12.15 -5.61
N GLY A 61 -10.90 11.99 -5.55
CA GLY A 61 -11.89 13.06 -5.56
C GLY A 61 -12.05 13.78 -4.21
N LEU A 62 -11.27 13.41 -3.18
CA LEU A 62 -11.34 13.96 -1.82
C LEU A 62 -12.72 13.83 -1.15
N VAL A 63 -13.54 12.88 -1.61
CA VAL A 63 -14.90 12.58 -1.11
C VAL A 63 -14.82 11.75 0.18
N SER A 64 -13.89 10.80 0.24
CA SER A 64 -13.74 9.85 1.35
C SER A 64 -12.29 9.80 1.85
N GLY A 65 -12.09 9.25 3.04
CA GLY A 65 -10.80 9.14 3.72
C GLY A 65 -10.66 10.05 4.94
N TYR A 66 -9.56 9.88 5.67
CA TYR A 66 -9.27 10.65 6.89
C TYR A 66 -9.24 12.15 6.60
N VAL A 67 -9.97 12.95 7.39
CA VAL A 67 -10.11 14.40 7.21
C VAL A 67 -8.75 15.10 7.09
N GLY A 68 -7.79 14.72 7.94
CA GLY A 68 -6.44 15.28 7.91
C GLY A 68 -5.67 14.98 6.61
N LEU A 69 -5.79 13.76 6.06
CA LEU A 69 -5.16 13.40 4.78
C LEU A 69 -5.86 14.08 3.60
N ARG A 70 -7.19 14.20 3.65
CA ARG A 70 -7.95 14.95 2.63
C ARG A 70 -7.53 16.42 2.59
N ARG A 71 -7.42 17.06 3.75
CA ARG A 71 -6.95 18.45 3.87
C ARG A 71 -5.51 18.60 3.37
N PHE A 72 -4.62 17.73 3.83
CA PHE A 72 -3.24 17.71 3.36
C PHE A 72 -3.16 17.57 1.84
N ALA A 73 -3.95 16.64 1.27
CA ALA A 73 -4.02 16.50 -0.17
C ALA A 73 -4.52 17.77 -0.82
N SER A 74 -5.65 18.36 -0.42
CA SER A 74 -6.12 19.62 -1.02
C SER A 74 -5.09 20.76 -0.98
N GLU A 75 -4.28 20.85 0.08
CA GLU A 75 -3.31 21.93 0.28
C GLU A 75 -1.94 21.65 -0.40
N ARG A 76 -1.57 20.38 -0.61
CA ARG A 76 -0.21 19.97 -1.00
C ARG A 76 -0.21 18.97 -2.18
N ARG A 77 -1.12 19.14 -3.15
CA ARG A 77 -1.18 18.25 -4.34
C ARG A 77 0.11 18.19 -5.13
N ASP A 78 0.75 19.34 -5.37
CA ASP A 78 2.00 19.40 -6.14
C ASP A 78 3.12 18.58 -5.48
N PHE A 79 3.17 18.59 -4.14
CA PHE A 79 4.12 17.80 -3.36
C PHE A 79 3.83 16.30 -3.46
N ILE A 80 2.56 15.89 -3.34
CA ILE A 80 2.14 14.50 -3.50
C ILE A 80 2.49 13.98 -4.89
N ASP A 81 2.24 14.77 -5.93
CA ASP A 81 2.55 14.39 -7.30
C ASP A 81 4.06 14.33 -7.54
N ALA A 82 4.86 15.17 -6.86
CA ALA A 82 6.31 15.09 -6.87
C ALA A 82 6.81 13.77 -6.24
N VAL A 83 6.27 13.39 -5.07
CA VAL A 83 6.59 12.10 -4.42
C VAL A 83 6.23 10.92 -5.33
N LEU A 84 5.08 10.96 -6.01
CA LEU A 84 4.71 9.89 -6.95
C LEU A 84 5.70 9.80 -8.12
N ARG A 85 6.10 10.95 -8.69
CA ARG A 85 7.13 10.99 -9.76
C ARG A 85 8.47 10.44 -9.28
N GLU A 86 8.88 10.75 -8.05
CA GLU A 86 10.11 10.24 -7.47
C GLU A 86 10.09 8.71 -7.36
N ILE A 87 8.97 8.13 -6.89
CA ILE A 87 8.76 6.67 -6.82
C ILE A 87 8.75 6.05 -8.23
N ASP A 88 8.12 6.68 -9.21
CA ASP A 88 8.13 6.20 -10.59
C ASP A 88 9.55 6.21 -11.20
N ALA A 89 10.36 7.24 -10.88
CA ALA A 89 11.70 7.39 -11.43
C ALA A 89 12.75 6.50 -10.74
N ARG A 90 12.69 6.38 -9.41
CA ARG A 90 13.69 5.68 -8.59
C ARG A 90 13.27 4.26 -8.21
N GLY A 91 12.03 3.89 -8.50
CA GLY A 91 11.46 2.62 -8.07
C GLY A 91 10.98 2.65 -6.62
N PRO A 92 10.86 1.49 -5.96
CA PRO A 92 10.25 1.41 -4.65
C PRO A 92 11.03 2.18 -3.56
N LEU A 93 10.37 3.09 -2.84
CA LEU A 93 10.98 3.93 -1.79
C LEU A 93 10.25 3.82 -0.45
N ALA A 94 10.97 3.92 0.66
CA ALA A 94 10.36 4.16 1.97
C ALA A 94 10.24 5.66 2.26
N ALA A 95 9.39 6.02 3.24
CA ALA A 95 9.19 7.43 3.64
C ALA A 95 10.48 8.18 4.01
N ARG A 96 11.49 7.46 4.53
CA ARG A 96 12.80 8.02 4.91
C ARG A 96 13.75 8.24 3.72
N ASP A 97 13.47 7.60 2.59
CA ASP A 97 14.32 7.63 1.40
C ASP A 97 13.85 8.72 0.40
N LEU A 98 12.76 9.43 0.73
CA LEU A 98 12.22 10.56 -0.02
C LEU A 98 13.10 11.80 0.18
N GLU A 99 13.48 12.44 -0.93
CA GLU A 99 14.34 13.64 -0.93
C GLU A 99 13.75 14.79 -0.11
N ASP A 100 12.47 15.09 -0.33
CA ASP A 100 11.73 16.14 0.38
C ASP A 100 10.70 15.57 1.36
N GLY A 101 10.99 14.41 1.97
CA GLY A 101 10.07 13.72 2.90
C GLY A 101 9.67 14.54 4.14
N GLY A 102 10.35 15.66 4.40
CA GLY A 102 10.13 16.55 5.54
C GLY A 102 10.54 15.92 6.87
N ARG A 103 10.87 16.75 7.85
CA ARG A 103 11.06 16.28 9.23
C ARG A 103 9.68 16.05 9.86
N ALA A 104 9.53 15.00 10.66
CA ALA A 104 8.33 14.82 11.47
C ALA A 104 8.06 16.09 12.30
N THR A 105 6.89 16.70 12.13
CA THR A 105 6.50 17.88 12.90
C THR A 105 5.68 17.44 14.12
N GLY A 106 6.08 17.87 15.32
CA GLY A 106 5.36 17.62 16.57
C GLY A 106 6.04 16.64 17.54
N SER A 107 5.25 16.16 18.52
CA SER A 107 5.60 15.15 19.54
C SER A 107 6.17 13.86 18.92
N TRP A 108 6.67 12.91 19.73
CA TRP A 108 7.25 11.60 19.33
C TRP A 108 6.38 10.79 18.32
N TRP A 109 5.11 11.16 18.12
CA TRP A 109 4.18 10.61 17.13
C TRP A 109 4.01 11.44 15.85
N GLY A 110 4.82 12.48 15.66
CA GLY A 110 4.71 13.46 14.57
C GLY A 110 4.83 12.80 13.20
N TRP A 111 3.95 13.18 12.27
CA TRP A 111 3.98 12.67 10.90
C TRP A 111 4.81 13.63 10.04
N SER A 112 5.74 13.09 9.25
CA SER A 112 6.38 13.86 8.20
C SER A 112 5.41 14.06 7.03
N ASP A 113 5.61 15.12 6.25
CA ASP A 113 4.80 15.38 5.06
C ASP A 113 4.96 14.25 4.03
N GLY A 114 6.15 13.66 3.91
CA GLY A 114 6.41 12.49 3.08
C GLY A 114 5.59 11.27 3.49
N LYS A 115 5.43 11.02 4.81
CA LYS A 115 4.55 9.94 5.28
C LYS A 115 3.09 10.24 4.93
N ARG A 116 2.61 11.47 5.12
CA ARG A 116 1.24 11.86 4.74
C ARG A 116 1.00 11.71 3.23
N ALA A 117 1.98 12.07 2.41
CA ALA A 117 1.91 11.89 0.97
C ALA A 117 1.81 10.41 0.58
N LEU A 118 2.66 9.54 1.13
CA LEU A 118 2.61 8.09 0.88
C LEU A 118 1.28 7.48 1.32
N GLU A 119 0.76 7.88 2.47
CA GLU A 119 -0.50 7.39 3.01
C GLU A 119 -1.70 7.80 2.15
N TRP A 120 -1.69 9.05 1.65
CA TRP A 120 -2.69 9.48 0.69
C TRP A 120 -2.56 8.75 -0.65
N LEU A 121 -1.35 8.57 -1.19
CA LEU A 121 -1.12 7.82 -2.42
C LEU A 121 -1.57 6.36 -2.30
N PHE A 122 -1.35 5.77 -1.12
CA PHE A 122 -1.77 4.41 -0.79
C PHE A 122 -3.31 4.31 -0.71
N LEU A 123 -3.96 5.26 -0.05
CA LEU A 123 -5.43 5.38 -0.01
C LEU A 123 -6.04 5.57 -1.41
N ALA A 124 -5.41 6.41 -2.23
CA ALA A 124 -5.78 6.66 -3.62
C ALA A 124 -5.44 5.48 -4.56
N GLY A 125 -4.82 4.40 -4.05
CA GLY A 125 -4.43 3.23 -4.82
C GLY A 125 -3.46 3.53 -5.96
N LEU A 126 -2.65 4.58 -5.81
CA LEU A 126 -1.60 4.97 -6.77
C LEU A 126 -0.28 4.27 -6.46
N VAL A 127 -0.05 3.97 -5.18
CA VAL A 127 1.06 3.13 -4.72
C VAL A 127 0.52 1.94 -3.90
N THR A 128 1.32 0.90 -3.78
CA THR A 128 1.10 -0.21 -2.83
C THR A 128 2.41 -0.58 -2.17
N THR A 129 2.37 -1.38 -1.12
CA THR A 129 3.58 -1.82 -0.44
C THR A 129 4.29 -2.91 -1.24
N CYS A 130 5.62 -2.87 -1.18
CA CYS A 130 6.50 -3.88 -1.74
C CYS A 130 7.37 -4.45 -0.61
N PRO A 131 7.18 -5.72 -0.24
CA PRO A 131 8.10 -6.42 0.66
C PRO A 131 9.48 -6.65 0.01
N VAL A 132 10.33 -5.63 -0.01
CA VAL A 132 11.77 -5.79 -0.28
C VAL A 132 12.54 -5.44 0.99
N GLY A 133 13.44 -6.32 1.43
CA GLY A 133 14.44 -6.01 2.48
C GLY A 133 13.90 -5.37 3.75
N CYS A 134 13.37 -6.22 4.65
CA CYS A 134 12.99 -5.94 6.04
C CYS A 134 13.63 -4.66 6.64
N ARG A 135 12.88 -3.55 6.72
CA ARG A 135 13.13 -2.41 7.65
C ARG A 135 12.09 -1.28 7.57
N SER A 136 11.32 -1.15 6.49
CA SER A 136 10.36 -0.04 6.31
C SER A 136 9.24 -0.42 5.34
N ALA A 137 8.06 0.21 5.44
CA ALA A 137 7.05 0.14 4.39
C ALA A 137 7.60 0.84 3.14
N ILE A 138 7.92 0.04 2.13
CA ILE A 138 8.41 0.51 0.84
C ILE A 138 7.24 0.54 -0.11
N PHE A 139 7.06 1.66 -0.81
CA PHE A 139 5.94 1.88 -1.71
C PHE A 139 6.41 1.84 -3.16
N ALA A 140 5.67 1.11 -3.99
CA ALA A 140 5.87 1.04 -5.43
C ALA A 140 4.63 1.59 -6.15
N SER A 141 4.83 2.25 -7.28
CA SER A 141 3.73 2.76 -8.08
C SER A 141 2.96 1.64 -8.78
N ARG A 142 1.72 1.92 -9.17
CA ARG A 142 0.92 0.97 -9.94
C ARG A 142 1.54 0.63 -11.31
N SER A 143 2.23 1.57 -11.93
CA SER A 143 2.86 1.42 -13.25
C SER A 143 4.10 0.53 -13.21
N SER A 144 4.87 0.59 -12.11
CA SER A 144 6.05 -0.25 -11.88
C SER A 144 5.71 -1.66 -11.39
N MET A 145 4.44 -1.93 -11.12
CA MET A 145 3.99 -3.21 -10.59
C MET A 145 3.76 -4.23 -11.71
N CYS A 146 4.44 -5.38 -11.60
CA CYS A 146 4.35 -6.48 -12.57
C CYS A 146 2.88 -6.86 -12.86
N PRO A 147 2.46 -6.98 -14.14
CA PRO A 147 1.08 -7.30 -14.47
C PRO A 147 0.71 -8.68 -13.92
N ILE A 148 -0.29 -8.70 -13.04
CA ILE A 148 -0.90 -9.92 -12.50
C ILE A 148 -1.37 -10.76 -13.68
N SER A 149 -0.78 -11.94 -13.85
CA SER A 149 -1.11 -12.84 -14.97
C SER A 149 -2.61 -13.16 -14.98
N ARG A 150 -3.22 -13.08 -16.18
CA ARG A 150 -4.67 -13.21 -16.45
C ARG A 150 -5.27 -14.60 -16.20
N SER A 151 -4.58 -15.50 -15.50
CA SER A 151 -4.93 -16.92 -15.47
C SER A 151 -5.58 -17.34 -14.16
N PHE A 152 -6.79 -16.88 -13.89
CA PHE A 152 -7.73 -17.59 -13.00
C PHE A 152 -9.17 -17.18 -13.36
N ARG A 153 -9.78 -17.89 -14.31
CA ARG A 153 -11.24 -17.84 -14.50
C ARG A 153 -11.89 -18.56 -13.32
N VAL A 154 -12.45 -17.81 -12.37
CA VAL A 154 -13.42 -18.38 -11.44
C VAL A 154 -14.75 -18.45 -12.20
N ASN A 155 -15.13 -19.66 -12.60
CA ASN A 155 -16.41 -19.95 -13.23
C ASN A 155 -17.47 -19.99 -12.12
N ILE A 156 -18.10 -18.85 -11.84
CA ILE A 156 -19.30 -18.81 -10.99
C ILE A 156 -20.48 -19.08 -11.93
N ARG A 157 -20.92 -20.34 -11.98
CA ARG A 157 -22.24 -20.67 -12.53
C ARG A 157 -23.31 -20.17 -11.55
N GLN A 158 -24.37 -19.66 -12.15
CA GLN A 158 -25.56 -19.04 -11.56
C GLN A 158 -26.23 -19.90 -10.49
#